data_AF-A0A2A6P074-F1
#
_entry.id   AF-A0A2A6P074-F1
#
_cell.length_a   1.000
_cell.length_b   1.000
_cell.length_c   1.000
_cell.angle_alpha   90.00
_cell.angle_beta   90.00
_cell.angle_gamma   90.00
#
_symmetry.space_group_name_H-M   'P 1'
#
loop_
_entity.id
_entity.type
_entity.pdbx_description
1 polymer ?
#
loop_
_entity_poly.entity_id
_entity_poly.type
_entity_poly.pdbx_seq_one_letter_code
_entity_poly.pdbx_strand_id
1 'polypeptide(L)'
;MNCSAEVAKVLIAAASFEENRVESVCSNLIECLRAGDRAPDLEIARTVLDVLRQHRHMSALKRLADNLVRLGCQDDLVYRHYSQALIESGEPIAAIEMLQGLVRRVPLGSKEWNEAQGLLGRAYKQIYIDACGSNLGMAEGALRAAIAAYRQVFDSDPTQLWHGVNLVALLARADRDGVKTPDFLRIHSIIEALRRQIEQHWSAGTLDAWAYASAAELALAGGDLSGVRRWLREYLNAADVDAFKIAGTLRQFTEVWGLRAGAGERGAVVAVLRAALLRRRSGVLSLTPQQVQRTAEADVASFEKILGNTGVQTYWWVRTAMDRARSVALIRQPDGRGVGTGFLVRGRDLHESLGDELFLLTNAHVVSDSAEQRGVLRSDKASVAFEATADVDRTARRHRLLEIVWNSPPELLDASLLRFVQPPVGIEPCPVSDSLPVTDEDQRVYVIGHPLGGELSFSLQDNRLLDHEGPISGKPAIAGRVLLHYRAPTEPGSSGSPVFSADWDVIGLHHAGADFMPKLNGKQGTYAANEGIWIRSIKEAIAHSFIGGTEPSEC
;
A
#
# COMPACT_ATOMS: atom_id res chain seq x y z
N MET A 1 -33.36 0.02 -24.33
CA MET A 1 -33.57 -0.01 -22.87
C MET A 1 -32.91 1.22 -22.25
N ASN A 2 -33.53 1.84 -21.25
CA ASN A 2 -32.93 2.99 -20.56
C ASN A 2 -32.09 2.45 -19.38
N CYS A 3 -30.76 2.55 -19.46
CA CYS A 3 -29.86 2.09 -18.40
C CYS A 3 -29.81 3.04 -17.18
N SER A 4 -30.72 4.01 -17.07
CA SER A 4 -30.77 5.00 -15.98
C SER A 4 -30.77 4.39 -14.58
N ALA A 5 -31.45 3.25 -14.40
CA ALA A 5 -31.45 2.54 -13.12
C ALA A 5 -30.08 1.99 -12.73
N GLU A 6 -29.31 1.45 -13.69
CA GLU A 6 -27.95 0.95 -13.43
C GLU A 6 -26.97 2.11 -13.22
N VAL A 7 -27.12 3.21 -13.95
CA VAL A 7 -26.35 4.45 -13.74
C VAL A 7 -26.52 4.95 -12.30
N ALA A 8 -27.76 5.07 -11.82
CA ALA A 8 -28.02 5.51 -10.45
C ALA A 8 -27.37 4.60 -9.39
N LYS A 9 -27.38 3.28 -9.62
CA LYS A 9 -26.71 2.32 -8.73
C LYS A 9 -25.20 2.51 -8.70
N VAL A 10 -24.56 2.77 -9.83
CA VAL A 10 -23.12 3.07 -9.90
C VAL A 10 -22.79 4.34 -9.12
N LEU A 11 -23.56 5.42 -9.31
CA LEU A 11 -23.33 6.68 -8.62
C LEU A 11 -23.47 6.54 -7.10
N ILE A 12 -24.45 5.78 -6.62
CA ILE A 12 -24.65 5.50 -5.18
C ILE A 12 -23.51 4.62 -4.64
N ALA A 13 -23.12 3.57 -5.37
CA ALA A 13 -22.08 2.64 -4.92
C ALA A 13 -20.70 3.30 -4.88
N ALA A 14 -20.39 4.17 -5.84
CA ALA A 14 -19.11 4.89 -5.87
C ALA A 14 -18.91 5.75 -4.61
N ALA A 15 -19.99 6.27 -4.03
CA ALA A 15 -19.94 7.02 -2.78
C ALA A 15 -19.79 6.13 -1.53
N SER A 16 -20.04 4.82 -1.62
CA SER A 16 -20.06 3.93 -0.45
C SER A 16 -18.72 3.25 -0.11
N PHE A 17 -17.66 3.50 -0.91
CA PHE A 17 -16.33 2.86 -0.76
C PHE A 17 -16.34 1.32 -0.73
N GLU A 18 -17.41 0.69 -1.24
CA GLU A 18 -17.57 -0.77 -1.32
C GLU A 18 -17.11 -1.25 -2.71
N GLU A 19 -15.82 -1.51 -2.89
CA GLU A 19 -15.22 -1.83 -4.20
C GLU A 19 -15.96 -2.98 -4.93
N ASN A 20 -16.30 -4.04 -4.20
CA ASN A 20 -17.03 -5.20 -4.76
C ASN A 20 -18.43 -4.81 -5.27
N ARG A 21 -19.11 -3.89 -4.55
CA ARG A 21 -20.41 -3.39 -4.98
C ARG A 21 -20.26 -2.55 -6.23
N VAL A 22 -19.24 -1.67 -6.29
CA VAL A 22 -18.94 -0.84 -7.45
C VAL A 22 -18.64 -1.69 -8.68
N GLU A 23 -17.81 -2.72 -8.55
CA GLU A 23 -17.50 -3.66 -9.64
C GLU A 23 -18.75 -4.41 -10.13
N SER A 24 -19.61 -4.85 -9.21
CA SER A 24 -20.86 -5.52 -9.55
C SER A 24 -21.82 -4.61 -10.32
N VAL A 25 -22.07 -3.39 -9.83
CA VAL A 25 -22.98 -2.46 -10.50
C VAL A 25 -22.41 -1.93 -11.83
N CYS A 26 -21.08 -1.77 -11.94
CA CYS A 26 -20.43 -1.45 -13.21
C CYS A 26 -20.56 -2.59 -14.23
N SER A 27 -20.46 -3.84 -13.78
CA SER A 27 -20.69 -5.01 -14.64
C SER A 27 -22.12 -5.04 -15.18
N ASN A 28 -23.11 -4.79 -14.32
CA ASN A 28 -24.52 -4.71 -14.73
C ASN A 28 -24.77 -3.56 -15.73
N LEU A 29 -24.14 -2.40 -15.51
CA LEU A 29 -24.23 -1.29 -16.44
C LEU A 29 -23.64 -1.66 -17.81
N ILE A 30 -22.48 -2.33 -17.85
CA ILE A 30 -21.87 -2.81 -19.10
C ILE A 30 -22.80 -3.78 -19.83
N GLU A 31 -23.43 -4.72 -19.12
CA GLU A 31 -24.40 -5.65 -19.71
C GLU A 31 -25.63 -4.93 -20.26
N CYS A 32 -26.17 -3.95 -19.52
CA CYS A 32 -27.28 -3.13 -19.99
C CYS A 32 -26.92 -2.34 -21.26
N LEU A 33 -25.72 -1.75 -21.31
CA LEU A 33 -25.23 -1.01 -22.47
C LEU A 33 -25.04 -1.92 -23.69
N ARG A 34 -24.51 -3.13 -23.49
CA ARG A 34 -24.33 -4.13 -24.57
C ARG A 34 -25.66 -4.62 -25.15
N ALA A 35 -26.71 -4.69 -24.33
CA ALA A 35 -28.04 -5.08 -24.76
C ALA A 35 -28.81 -3.96 -25.48
N GLY A 36 -28.25 -2.75 -25.57
CA GLY A 36 -28.83 -1.62 -26.28
C GLY A 36 -28.48 -1.59 -27.76
N ASP A 37 -29.43 -1.17 -28.61
CA ASP A 37 -29.24 -1.06 -30.07
C ASP A 37 -28.61 0.28 -30.51
N ARG A 38 -28.08 1.08 -29.57
CA ARG A 38 -27.53 2.41 -29.83
C ARG A 38 -26.22 2.60 -29.06
N ALA A 39 -25.35 3.46 -29.59
CA ALA A 39 -24.15 3.88 -28.88
C ALA A 39 -24.51 4.45 -27.49
N PRO A 40 -23.65 4.23 -26.47
CA PRO A 40 -23.85 4.78 -25.14
C PRO A 40 -24.02 6.31 -25.17
N ASP A 41 -24.91 6.83 -24.33
CA ASP A 41 -25.06 8.27 -24.14
C ASP A 41 -23.78 8.87 -23.56
N LEU A 42 -23.24 9.89 -24.22
CA LEU A 42 -21.98 10.53 -23.85
C LEU A 42 -22.07 11.23 -22.49
N GLU A 43 -23.21 11.83 -22.15
CA GLU A 43 -23.38 12.54 -20.88
C GLU A 43 -23.37 11.56 -19.71
N ILE A 44 -24.02 10.40 -19.89
CA ILE A 44 -24.00 9.31 -18.93
C ILE A 44 -22.58 8.75 -18.78
N ALA A 45 -21.90 8.47 -19.89
CA ALA A 45 -20.53 7.95 -19.88
C ALA A 45 -19.58 8.89 -19.12
N ARG A 46 -19.62 10.19 -19.43
CA ARG A 46 -18.81 11.22 -18.75
C ARG A 46 -19.10 11.27 -17.25
N THR A 47 -20.39 11.33 -16.88
CA THR A 47 -20.82 11.43 -15.47
C THR A 47 -20.35 10.23 -14.65
N VAL A 48 -20.55 9.00 -15.16
CA VAL A 48 -20.19 7.80 -14.42
C VAL A 48 -18.67 7.68 -14.28
N LEU A 49 -17.92 7.90 -15.35
CA LEU A 49 -16.45 7.84 -15.28
C LEU A 49 -15.87 8.93 -14.38
N ASP A 50 -16.44 10.14 -14.39
CA ASP A 50 -16.01 11.21 -13.48
C ASP A 50 -16.23 10.84 -12.02
N VAL A 51 -17.36 10.23 -11.67
CA VAL A 51 -17.65 9.79 -10.30
C VAL A 51 -16.74 8.63 -9.89
N LEU A 52 -16.54 7.63 -10.75
CA LEU A 52 -15.57 6.55 -10.48
C LEU A 52 -14.16 7.10 -10.28
N ARG A 53 -13.76 8.11 -11.06
CA ARG A 53 -12.46 8.78 -10.93
C ARG A 53 -12.35 9.55 -9.61
N GLN A 54 -13.38 10.33 -9.27
CA GLN A 54 -13.42 11.13 -8.03
C GLN A 54 -13.33 10.24 -6.79
N HIS A 55 -14.01 9.09 -6.80
CA HIS A 55 -14.01 8.11 -5.72
C HIS A 55 -12.89 7.05 -5.82
N ARG A 56 -12.07 7.11 -6.88
CA ARG A 56 -10.87 6.29 -7.10
C ARG A 56 -11.09 4.80 -7.36
N HIS A 57 -12.23 4.44 -7.92
CA HIS A 57 -12.51 3.08 -8.38
C HIS A 57 -11.83 2.81 -9.74
N MET A 58 -10.50 2.71 -9.75
CA MET A 58 -9.69 2.70 -10.99
C MET A 58 -9.86 1.42 -11.81
N SER A 59 -10.05 0.28 -11.16
CA SER A 59 -10.37 -0.99 -11.84
C SER A 59 -11.70 -0.89 -12.59
N ALA A 60 -12.76 -0.49 -11.87
CA ALA A 60 -14.08 -0.30 -12.45
C ALA A 60 -14.08 0.78 -13.55
N LEU A 61 -13.36 1.90 -13.34
CA LEU A 61 -13.18 2.96 -14.33
C LEU A 61 -12.52 2.43 -15.60
N LYS A 62 -11.40 1.71 -15.46
CA LYS A 62 -10.67 1.12 -16.60
C LYS A 62 -11.59 0.19 -17.39
N ARG A 63 -12.27 -0.72 -16.70
CA ARG A 63 -13.16 -1.72 -17.31
C ARG A 63 -14.35 -1.09 -18.01
N LEU A 64 -15.00 -0.12 -17.38
CA LEU A 64 -16.14 0.58 -17.97
C LEU A 64 -15.71 1.41 -19.19
N ALA A 65 -14.61 2.16 -19.09
CA ALA A 65 -14.12 2.98 -20.20
C ALA A 65 -13.70 2.13 -21.41
N ASP A 66 -13.00 1.00 -21.20
CA ASP A 66 -12.67 0.04 -22.28
C ASP A 66 -13.95 -0.47 -22.98
N ASN A 67 -14.99 -0.81 -22.22
CA ASN A 67 -16.26 -1.27 -22.77
C ASN A 67 -17.00 -0.17 -23.53
N LEU A 68 -17.00 1.07 -23.03
CA LEU A 68 -17.60 2.21 -23.73
C LEU A 68 -16.92 2.43 -25.10
N VAL A 69 -15.59 2.37 -25.15
CA VAL A 69 -14.83 2.51 -26.41
C VAL A 69 -15.19 1.36 -27.38
N ARG A 70 -15.26 0.11 -26.90
CA ARG A 70 -15.68 -1.05 -27.72
C ARG A 70 -17.10 -0.92 -28.27
N LEU A 71 -17.99 -0.27 -27.53
CA LEU A 71 -19.37 0.01 -27.92
C LEU A 71 -19.50 1.24 -28.84
N GLY A 72 -18.38 1.80 -29.30
CA GLY A 72 -18.37 2.91 -30.26
C GLY A 72 -18.47 4.29 -29.63
N CYS A 73 -18.28 4.43 -28.31
CA CYS A 73 -18.19 5.74 -27.66
C CYS A 73 -16.91 6.46 -28.12
N GLN A 74 -17.07 7.52 -28.92
CA GLN A 74 -15.97 8.34 -29.45
C GLN A 74 -15.93 9.69 -28.74
N ASP A 75 -15.53 9.67 -27.47
CA ASP A 75 -15.51 10.86 -26.61
C ASP A 75 -14.14 11.10 -25.99
N ASP A 76 -13.63 12.31 -26.14
CA ASP A 76 -12.29 12.71 -25.73
C ASP A 76 -12.06 12.52 -24.22
N LEU A 77 -13.07 12.83 -23.39
CA LEU A 77 -13.00 12.65 -21.94
C LEU A 77 -12.96 11.17 -21.56
N VAL A 78 -13.71 10.31 -22.27
CA VAL A 78 -13.65 8.84 -22.07
C VAL A 78 -12.25 8.32 -22.38
N TYR A 79 -11.64 8.75 -23.49
CA TYR A 79 -10.25 8.38 -23.83
C TYR A 79 -9.24 8.88 -22.79
N ARG A 80 -9.42 10.10 -22.28
CA ARG A 80 -8.58 10.65 -21.22
C ARG A 80 -8.67 9.84 -19.93
N HIS A 81 -9.89 9.57 -19.44
CA HIS A 81 -10.09 8.80 -18.22
C HIS A 81 -9.59 7.36 -18.35
N TYR A 82 -9.81 6.74 -19.51
CA TYR A 82 -9.24 5.42 -19.78
C TYR A 82 -7.70 5.44 -19.73
N SER A 83 -7.09 6.48 -20.30
CA SER A 83 -5.63 6.66 -20.29
C SER A 83 -5.12 6.84 -18.86
N GLN A 84 -5.83 7.62 -18.04
CA GLN A 84 -5.47 7.79 -16.64
C GLN A 84 -5.52 6.45 -15.88
N ALA A 85 -6.59 5.65 -16.06
CA ALA A 85 -6.72 4.32 -15.46
C ALA A 85 -5.59 3.38 -15.87
N LEU A 86 -5.18 3.40 -17.15
CA LEU A 86 -4.05 2.61 -17.65
C LEU A 86 -2.74 2.99 -16.97
N ILE A 87 -2.45 4.29 -16.82
CA ILE A 87 -1.24 4.73 -16.10
C ILE A 87 -1.27 4.28 -14.64
N GLU A 88 -2.42 4.43 -13.97
CA GLU A 88 -2.58 4.02 -12.56
C GLU A 88 -2.52 2.50 -12.36
N SER A 89 -2.83 1.72 -13.39
CA SER A 89 -2.76 0.25 -13.39
C SER A 89 -1.39 -0.30 -13.84
N GLY A 90 -0.40 0.57 -14.09
CA GLY A 90 0.95 0.15 -14.50
C GLY A 90 1.10 -0.18 -15.99
N GLU A 91 0.21 0.34 -16.85
CA GLU A 91 0.25 0.16 -18.31
C GLU A 91 0.54 1.49 -19.05
N PRO A 92 1.66 2.18 -18.76
CA PRO A 92 1.92 3.52 -19.29
C PRO A 92 2.13 3.55 -20.82
N ILE A 93 2.62 2.46 -21.43
CA ILE A 93 2.84 2.38 -22.87
C ILE A 93 1.52 2.46 -23.65
N ALA A 94 0.51 1.69 -23.22
CA ALA A 94 -0.82 1.74 -23.83
C ALA A 94 -1.47 3.11 -23.66
N ALA A 95 -1.30 3.73 -22.48
CA ALA A 95 -1.79 5.07 -22.22
C ALA A 95 -1.14 6.12 -23.14
N ILE A 96 0.18 6.03 -23.40
CA ILE A 96 0.90 6.96 -24.27
C ILE A 96 0.36 6.94 -25.69
N GLU A 97 0.18 5.77 -26.30
CA GLU A 97 -0.35 5.65 -27.66
C GLU A 97 -1.74 6.31 -27.79
N MET A 98 -2.59 6.08 -26.79
CA MET A 98 -3.93 6.67 -26.74
C MET A 98 -3.89 8.20 -26.54
N LEU A 99 -3.07 8.68 -25.60
CA LEU A 99 -2.91 10.11 -25.31
C LEU A 99 -2.29 10.88 -26.48
N GLN A 100 -1.32 10.31 -27.18
CA GLN A 100 -0.77 10.93 -28.39
C GLN A 100 -1.83 11.05 -29.50
N GLY A 101 -2.69 10.03 -29.64
CA GLY A 101 -3.84 10.10 -30.54
C GLY A 101 -4.81 11.22 -30.15
N LEU A 102 -5.11 11.34 -28.85
CA LEU A 102 -5.99 12.38 -28.31
C LEU A 102 -5.41 13.78 -28.53
N VAL A 103 -4.14 14.02 -28.16
CA VAL A 103 -3.43 15.29 -28.32
C VAL A 103 -3.40 15.77 -29.77
N ARG A 104 -3.31 14.86 -30.75
CA ARG A 104 -3.37 15.21 -32.18
C ARG A 104 -4.78 15.60 -32.66
N ARG A 105 -5.82 15.14 -31.96
CA ARG A 105 -7.23 15.35 -32.34
C ARG A 105 -7.81 16.62 -31.73
N VAL A 106 -7.47 16.94 -30.48
CA VAL A 106 -8.05 18.08 -29.76
C VAL A 106 -7.34 19.39 -30.09
N PRO A 107 -8.02 20.56 -30.03
CA PRO A 107 -7.41 21.85 -30.35
C PRO A 107 -6.25 22.20 -29.39
N LEU A 108 -5.14 22.70 -29.94
CA LEU A 108 -3.98 23.13 -29.16
C LEU A 108 -4.37 24.21 -28.13
N GLY A 109 -3.91 24.04 -26.88
CA GLY A 109 -4.20 24.96 -25.77
C GLY A 109 -5.61 24.85 -25.20
N SER A 110 -6.46 23.96 -25.72
CA SER A 110 -7.76 23.66 -25.09
C SER A 110 -7.55 22.96 -23.74
N LYS A 111 -8.57 23.01 -22.86
CA LYS A 111 -8.53 22.32 -21.57
C LYS A 111 -8.19 20.83 -21.73
N GLU A 112 -8.81 20.17 -22.71
CA GLU A 112 -8.60 18.75 -22.96
C GLU A 112 -7.19 18.47 -23.49
N TRP A 113 -6.63 19.37 -24.31
CA TRP A 113 -5.24 19.27 -24.76
C TRP A 113 -4.26 19.43 -23.59
N ASN A 114 -4.48 20.40 -22.69
CA ASN A 114 -3.66 20.60 -21.49
C ASN A 114 -3.68 19.34 -20.59
N GLU A 115 -4.87 18.81 -20.31
CA GLU A 115 -5.06 17.59 -19.50
C GLU A 115 -4.36 16.38 -20.13
N ALA A 116 -4.53 16.16 -21.44
CA ALA A 116 -3.91 15.06 -22.16
C ALA A 116 -2.37 15.17 -22.17
N GLN A 117 -1.82 16.37 -22.36
CA GLN A 117 -0.38 16.63 -22.26
C GLN A 117 0.15 16.36 -20.85
N GLY A 118 -0.60 16.74 -19.81
CA GLY A 118 -0.17 16.50 -18.43
C GLY A 118 -0.16 15.01 -18.06
N LEU A 119 -1.13 14.23 -18.57
CA LEU A 119 -1.11 12.77 -18.44
C LEU A 119 0.00 12.10 -19.27
N LEU A 120 0.29 12.63 -20.46
CA LEU A 120 1.39 12.16 -21.29
C LEU A 120 2.73 12.37 -20.56
N GLY A 121 2.92 13.56 -19.98
CA GLY A 121 4.04 13.86 -19.10
C GLY A 121 4.13 12.91 -17.91
N ARG A 122 2.99 12.56 -17.29
CA ARG A 122 2.92 11.61 -16.17
C ARG A 122 3.33 10.20 -16.59
N ALA A 123 2.87 9.71 -17.74
CA ALA A 123 3.18 8.38 -18.25
C ALA A 123 4.68 8.25 -18.57
N TYR A 124 5.25 9.23 -19.28
CA TYR A 124 6.69 9.25 -19.55
C TYR A 124 7.53 9.41 -18.29
N LYS A 125 7.06 10.21 -17.31
CA LYS A 125 7.69 10.31 -15.99
C LYS A 125 7.75 8.96 -15.29
N GLN A 126 6.68 8.16 -15.34
CA GLN A 126 6.68 6.82 -14.74
C GLN A 126 7.68 5.89 -15.44
N ILE A 127 7.69 5.87 -16.77
CA ILE A 127 8.67 5.08 -17.54
C ILE A 127 10.10 5.46 -17.17
N TYR A 128 10.37 6.76 -17.01
CA TYR A 128 11.67 7.22 -16.56
C TYR A 128 12.06 6.65 -15.19
N ILE A 129 11.15 6.75 -14.21
CA ILE A 129 11.38 6.24 -12.85
C ILE A 129 11.65 4.73 -12.88
N ASP A 130 10.84 3.98 -13.62
CA ASP A 130 10.93 2.51 -13.69
C ASP A 130 12.20 2.05 -14.43
N ALA A 131 12.62 2.77 -15.46
CA ALA A 131 13.81 2.46 -16.25
C ALA A 131 15.11 3.10 -15.70
N CYS A 132 15.03 3.93 -14.67
CA CYS A 132 16.18 4.65 -14.10
C CYS A 132 17.25 3.67 -13.60
N GLY A 133 18.48 3.83 -14.09
CA GLY A 133 19.60 2.90 -13.81
C GLY A 133 19.80 1.79 -14.85
N SER A 134 18.94 1.72 -15.87
CA SER A 134 19.16 0.87 -17.05
C SER A 134 20.15 1.51 -18.03
N ASN A 135 21.10 0.72 -18.52
CA ASN A 135 22.08 1.15 -19.54
C ASN A 135 21.53 1.17 -20.97
N LEU A 136 20.23 0.89 -21.16
CA LEU A 136 19.58 0.77 -22.47
C LEU A 136 19.12 2.12 -23.05
N GLY A 137 19.35 3.24 -22.35
CA GLY A 137 19.10 4.61 -22.86
C GLY A 137 17.62 5.05 -22.94
N MET A 138 16.66 4.12 -22.75
CA MET A 138 15.22 4.40 -22.79
C MET A 138 14.76 5.42 -21.72
N ALA A 139 15.43 5.44 -20.57
CA ALA A 139 15.11 6.35 -19.48
C ALA A 139 15.30 7.82 -19.90
N GLU A 140 16.44 8.18 -20.50
CA GLU A 140 16.71 9.56 -20.92
C GLU A 140 15.69 10.07 -21.95
N GLY A 141 15.31 9.20 -22.89
CA GLY A 141 14.28 9.51 -23.89
C GLY A 141 12.93 9.81 -23.23
N ALA A 142 12.51 8.98 -22.29
CA ALA A 142 11.27 9.18 -21.53
C ALA A 142 11.32 10.48 -20.70
N LEU A 143 12.44 10.79 -20.04
CA LEU A 143 12.57 12.03 -19.28
C LEU A 143 12.45 13.27 -20.17
N ARG A 144 13.11 13.29 -21.33
CA ARG A 144 13.01 14.39 -22.29
C ARG A 144 11.58 14.54 -22.82
N ALA A 145 10.89 13.44 -23.10
CA ALA A 145 9.49 13.45 -23.53
C ALA A 145 8.55 13.98 -22.43
N ALA A 146 8.76 13.59 -21.17
CA ALA A 146 8.01 14.11 -20.04
C ALA A 146 8.19 15.63 -19.88
N ILE A 147 9.42 16.12 -19.94
CA ILE A 147 9.75 17.55 -19.88
C ILE A 147 9.06 18.31 -21.02
N ALA A 148 9.12 17.78 -22.25
CA ALA A 148 8.51 18.41 -23.42
C ALA A 148 6.99 18.53 -23.28
N ALA A 149 6.31 17.50 -22.75
CA ALA A 149 4.87 17.49 -22.56
C ALA A 149 4.41 18.57 -21.56
N TYR A 150 5.08 18.67 -20.40
CA TYR A 150 4.76 19.72 -19.42
C TYR A 150 5.13 21.12 -19.90
N ARG A 151 6.30 21.27 -20.57
CA ARG A 151 6.79 22.56 -21.07
C ARG A 151 5.88 23.16 -22.12
N GLN A 152 5.36 22.37 -23.06
CA GLN A 152 4.47 22.88 -24.11
C GLN A 152 3.23 23.59 -23.54
N VAL A 153 2.63 23.03 -22.49
CA VAL A 153 1.47 23.66 -21.83
C VAL A 153 1.91 24.91 -21.07
N PHE A 154 2.98 24.80 -20.27
CA PHE A 154 3.45 25.90 -19.44
C PHE A 154 3.94 27.12 -20.24
N ASP A 155 4.63 26.90 -21.36
CA ASP A 155 5.08 27.97 -22.25
C ASP A 155 3.90 28.70 -22.92
N SER A 156 2.76 28.00 -23.12
CA SER A 156 1.52 28.58 -23.67
C SER A 156 0.68 29.32 -22.62
N ASP A 157 0.65 28.80 -21.40
CA ASP A 157 -0.11 29.36 -20.28
C ASP A 157 0.67 29.14 -18.96
N PRO A 158 1.45 30.16 -18.53
CA PRO A 158 2.23 30.08 -17.28
C PRO A 158 1.38 30.01 -16.01
N THR A 159 0.05 30.21 -16.10
CA THR A 159 -0.84 30.08 -14.94
C THR A 159 -1.14 28.62 -14.59
N GLN A 160 -0.79 27.68 -15.46
CA GLN A 160 -0.98 26.24 -15.27
C GLN A 160 0.02 25.67 -14.24
N LEU A 161 -0.29 25.85 -12.94
CA LEU A 161 0.56 25.45 -11.80
C LEU A 161 1.02 23.99 -11.89
N TRP A 162 0.12 23.06 -12.20
CA TRP A 162 0.43 21.62 -12.27
C TRP A 162 1.55 21.32 -13.27
N HIS A 163 1.51 21.94 -14.44
CA HIS A 163 2.51 21.76 -15.49
C HIS A 163 3.84 22.42 -15.10
N GLY A 164 3.79 23.64 -14.57
CA GLY A 164 4.98 24.37 -14.12
C GLY A 164 5.74 23.63 -13.01
N VAL A 165 5.04 23.13 -11.99
CA VAL A 165 5.66 22.40 -10.86
C VAL A 165 6.29 21.09 -11.32
N ASN A 166 5.60 20.31 -12.17
CA ASN A 166 6.17 19.07 -12.72
C ASN A 166 7.37 19.36 -13.63
N LEU A 167 7.32 20.45 -14.42
CA LEU A 167 8.45 20.89 -15.22
C LEU A 167 9.67 21.20 -14.34
N VAL A 168 9.50 21.97 -13.27
CA VAL A 168 10.60 22.26 -12.31
C VAL A 168 11.14 20.97 -11.71
N ALA A 169 10.29 20.07 -11.24
CA ALA A 169 10.71 18.82 -10.62
C ALA A 169 11.50 17.93 -11.58
N LEU A 170 11.06 17.81 -12.84
CA LEU A 170 11.74 17.00 -13.85
C LEU A 170 13.05 17.64 -14.33
N LEU A 171 13.13 18.97 -14.41
CA LEU A 171 14.38 19.68 -14.72
C LEU A 171 15.41 19.49 -13.61
N ALA A 172 15.00 19.61 -12.34
CA ALA A 172 15.87 19.33 -11.20
C ALA A 172 16.33 17.86 -11.17
N ARG A 173 15.44 16.94 -11.56
CA ARG A 173 15.77 15.51 -11.70
C ARG A 173 16.78 15.28 -12.81
N ALA A 174 16.59 15.88 -13.97
CA ALA A 174 17.49 15.76 -15.12
C ALA A 174 18.90 16.26 -14.78
N ASP A 175 19.01 17.41 -14.12
CA ASP A 175 20.29 17.98 -13.67
C ASP A 175 21.04 17.01 -12.73
N ARG A 176 20.34 16.51 -11.71
CA ARG A 176 20.93 15.54 -10.76
C ARG A 176 21.40 14.25 -11.42
N ASP A 177 20.65 13.77 -12.41
CA ASP A 177 20.93 12.50 -13.07
C ASP A 177 21.84 12.68 -14.29
N GLY A 178 22.34 13.90 -14.55
CA GLY A 178 23.27 14.20 -15.64
C GLY A 178 22.65 14.16 -17.04
N VAL A 179 21.31 14.20 -17.15
CA VAL A 179 20.60 14.14 -18.42
C VAL A 179 20.55 15.53 -19.05
N LYS A 180 21.17 15.68 -20.23
CA LYS A 180 21.14 16.95 -20.96
C LYS A 180 19.73 17.27 -21.45
N THR A 181 19.24 18.44 -21.07
CA THR A 181 17.97 19.04 -21.52
C THR A 181 18.22 20.35 -22.25
N PRO A 182 17.59 20.62 -23.40
CA PRO A 182 17.67 21.92 -24.08
C PRO A 182 17.05 23.05 -23.22
N ASP A 183 17.71 24.20 -23.17
CA ASP A 183 17.29 25.46 -22.48
C ASP A 183 17.17 25.42 -20.95
N PHE A 184 18.30 25.37 -20.25
CA PHE A 184 18.36 25.41 -18.78
C PHE A 184 18.35 26.84 -18.17
N LEU A 185 18.21 27.90 -18.98
CA LEU A 185 18.50 29.29 -18.56
C LEU A 185 17.47 29.94 -17.60
N ARG A 186 16.41 29.24 -17.16
CA ARG A 186 15.27 29.90 -16.49
C ARG A 186 14.64 29.18 -15.28
N ILE A 187 15.17 28.05 -14.79
CA ILE A 187 14.51 27.29 -13.69
C ILE A 187 14.20 28.15 -12.45
N HIS A 188 15.14 29.00 -12.01
CA HIS A 188 14.94 29.91 -10.90
C HIS A 188 13.81 30.93 -11.14
N SER A 189 13.72 31.47 -12.36
CA SER A 189 12.65 32.42 -12.71
C SER A 189 11.26 31.76 -12.73
N ILE A 190 11.19 30.49 -13.14
CA ILE A 190 9.95 29.69 -13.13
C ILE A 190 9.55 29.41 -11.68
N ILE A 191 10.48 28.98 -10.82
CA ILE A 191 10.23 28.75 -9.39
C ILE A 191 9.66 30.00 -8.73
N GLU A 192 10.28 31.16 -8.94
CA GLU A 192 9.85 32.42 -8.32
C GLU A 192 8.49 32.91 -8.86
N ALA A 193 8.20 32.70 -10.14
CA ALA A 193 6.88 33.01 -10.70
C ALA A 193 5.78 32.14 -10.10
N LEU A 194 5.99 30.82 -10.04
CA LEU A 194 5.04 29.86 -9.48
C LEU A 194 4.83 30.09 -7.97
N ARG A 195 5.90 30.39 -7.21
CA ARG A 195 5.81 30.74 -5.78
C ARG A 195 4.93 31.97 -5.56
N ARG A 196 5.11 33.03 -6.35
CA ARG A 196 4.26 34.22 -6.26
C ARG A 196 2.79 33.91 -6.55
N GLN A 197 2.52 33.09 -7.55
CA GLN A 197 1.16 32.67 -7.88
C GLN A 197 0.52 31.90 -6.71
N ILE A 198 1.24 30.93 -6.11
CA ILE A 198 0.74 30.17 -4.96
C ILE A 198 0.48 31.08 -3.75
N GLU A 199 1.39 32.00 -3.40
CA GLU A 199 1.21 32.92 -2.28
C GLU A 199 0.01 33.87 -2.49
N GLN A 200 -0.27 34.27 -3.74
CA GLN A 200 -1.49 35.03 -4.08
C GLN A 200 -2.76 34.20 -3.82
N HIS A 201 -2.79 32.95 -4.30
CA HIS A 201 -3.93 32.06 -4.06
C HIS A 201 -4.11 31.71 -2.58
N TRP A 202 -3.01 31.60 -1.83
CA TRP A 202 -3.03 31.37 -0.38
C TRP A 202 -3.66 32.56 0.34
N SER A 203 -3.22 33.78 0.02
CA SER A 203 -3.76 35.02 0.58
C SER A 203 -5.25 35.20 0.28
N ALA A 204 -5.71 34.69 -0.87
CA ALA A 204 -7.11 34.66 -1.25
C ALA A 204 -7.93 33.52 -0.63
N GLY A 205 -7.29 32.57 0.09
CA GLY A 205 -7.96 31.40 0.66
C GLY A 205 -8.47 30.39 -0.37
N THR A 206 -7.86 30.35 -1.56
CA THR A 206 -8.32 29.56 -2.71
C THR A 206 -7.47 28.32 -3.01
N LEU A 207 -6.46 28.02 -2.17
CA LEU A 207 -5.60 26.85 -2.36
C LEU A 207 -6.31 25.55 -1.98
N ASP A 208 -6.18 24.54 -2.85
CA ASP A 208 -6.48 23.15 -2.54
C ASP A 208 -5.26 22.44 -1.92
N ALA A 209 -5.45 21.21 -1.45
CA ALA A 209 -4.37 20.40 -0.89
C ALA A 209 -3.19 20.22 -1.88
N TRP A 210 -3.45 20.05 -3.17
CA TRP A 210 -2.38 19.84 -4.16
C TRP A 210 -1.50 21.06 -4.36
N ALA A 211 -2.07 22.26 -4.26
CA ALA A 211 -1.32 23.49 -4.38
C ALA A 211 -0.42 23.73 -3.14
N TYR A 212 -0.84 23.34 -1.94
CA TYR A 212 0.06 23.32 -0.77
C TYR A 212 1.21 22.33 -0.93
N ALA A 213 0.96 21.12 -1.44
CA ALA A 213 2.01 20.16 -1.75
C ALA A 213 2.98 20.69 -2.82
N SER A 214 2.44 21.33 -3.86
CA SER A 214 3.22 21.99 -4.91
C SER A 214 4.10 23.11 -4.37
N ALA A 215 3.60 23.88 -3.40
CA ALA A 215 4.36 24.92 -2.71
C ALA A 215 5.57 24.34 -1.96
N ALA A 216 5.37 23.19 -1.30
CA ALA A 216 6.47 22.46 -0.65
C ALA A 216 7.50 21.95 -1.67
N GLU A 217 7.08 21.46 -2.84
CA GLU A 217 7.99 21.06 -3.92
C GLU A 217 8.81 22.24 -4.44
N LEU A 218 8.19 23.40 -4.67
CA LEU A 218 8.90 24.61 -5.12
C LEU A 218 9.83 25.16 -4.04
N ALA A 219 9.47 25.04 -2.76
CA ALA A 219 10.36 25.35 -1.64
C ALA A 219 11.60 24.47 -1.69
N LEU A 220 11.41 23.15 -1.88
CA LEU A 220 12.48 22.17 -2.01
C LEU A 220 13.38 22.46 -3.23
N ALA A 221 12.78 22.78 -4.37
CA ALA A 221 13.48 23.13 -5.61
C ALA A 221 14.42 24.32 -5.43
N GLY A 222 14.00 25.33 -4.65
CA GLY A 222 14.81 26.50 -4.33
C GLY A 222 15.73 26.33 -3.12
N GLY A 223 15.83 25.13 -2.53
CA GLY A 223 16.67 24.87 -1.37
C GLY A 223 16.16 25.45 -0.04
N ASP A 224 14.91 25.89 0.03
CA ASP A 224 14.30 26.50 1.22
C ASP A 224 13.60 25.46 2.10
N LEU A 225 14.35 24.82 3.00
CA LEU A 225 13.81 23.80 3.91
C LEU A 225 12.81 24.36 4.93
N SER A 226 12.93 25.64 5.30
CA SER A 226 11.98 26.30 6.18
C SER A 226 10.63 26.47 5.48
N GLY A 227 10.64 26.86 4.21
CA GLY A 227 9.47 26.89 3.33
C GLY A 227 8.84 25.51 3.15
N VAL A 228 9.64 24.46 2.92
CA VAL A 228 9.13 23.07 2.83
C VAL A 228 8.35 22.71 4.09
N ARG A 229 8.91 22.99 5.28
CA ARG A 229 8.26 22.69 6.56
C ARG A 229 6.98 23.49 6.77
N ARG A 230 6.97 24.77 6.41
CA ARG A 230 5.77 25.62 6.47
C ARG A 230 4.66 25.02 5.60
N TRP A 231 4.93 24.79 4.32
CA TRP A 231 3.92 24.34 3.36
C TRP A 231 3.42 22.92 3.61
N LEU A 232 4.29 22.01 4.09
CA LEU A 232 3.84 20.68 4.50
C LEU A 232 2.91 20.73 5.71
N ARG A 233 3.11 21.67 6.64
CA ARG A 233 2.19 21.85 7.77
C ARG A 233 0.82 22.31 7.29
N GLU A 234 0.76 23.31 6.41
CA GLU A 234 -0.51 23.77 5.82
C GLU A 234 -1.18 22.64 5.03
N TYR A 235 -0.41 21.92 4.21
CA TYR A 235 -0.87 20.78 3.44
C TYR A 235 -1.53 19.70 4.30
N LEU A 236 -0.86 19.28 5.38
CA LEU A 236 -1.36 18.21 6.25
C LEU A 236 -2.58 18.63 7.09
N ASN A 237 -2.79 19.93 7.26
CA ASN A 237 -3.95 20.50 7.96
C ASN A 237 -5.08 20.93 7.00
N ALA A 238 -4.88 20.86 5.69
CA ALA A 238 -5.90 21.22 4.70
C ALA A 238 -7.13 20.31 4.82
N ALA A 239 -8.33 20.89 4.70
CA ALA A 239 -9.60 20.17 4.91
C ALA A 239 -9.84 19.04 3.90
N ASP A 240 -9.30 19.17 2.68
CA ASP A 240 -9.44 18.23 1.58
C ASP A 240 -8.24 17.27 1.45
N VAL A 241 -7.28 17.27 2.39
CA VAL A 241 -6.15 16.34 2.34
C VAL A 241 -6.56 14.93 2.79
N ASP A 242 -6.34 13.96 1.91
CA ASP A 242 -6.63 12.55 2.15
C ASP A 242 -5.36 11.69 1.99
N ALA A 243 -5.46 10.42 2.37
CA ALA A 243 -4.31 9.50 2.35
C ALA A 243 -3.67 9.36 0.96
N PHE A 244 -4.45 9.34 -0.12
CA PHE A 244 -3.89 9.26 -1.47
C PHE A 244 -3.14 10.52 -1.84
N LYS A 245 -3.66 11.72 -1.47
CA LYS A 245 -2.92 12.96 -1.75
C LYS A 245 -1.56 12.89 -1.05
N ILE A 246 -1.55 12.44 0.21
CA ILE A 246 -0.31 12.29 0.98
C ILE A 246 0.61 11.24 0.34
N ALA A 247 0.07 10.11 -0.10
CA ALA A 247 0.83 9.05 -0.79
C ALA A 247 1.41 9.53 -2.13
N GLY A 248 0.65 10.30 -2.91
CA GLY A 248 1.11 10.90 -4.15
C GLY A 248 2.22 11.92 -3.92
N THR A 249 2.08 12.75 -2.88
CA THR A 249 3.13 13.70 -2.46
C THR A 249 4.37 12.96 -1.98
N LEU A 250 4.21 11.94 -1.14
CA LEU A 250 5.29 11.08 -0.68
C LEU A 250 6.05 10.47 -1.87
N ARG A 251 5.32 9.89 -2.83
CA ARG A 251 5.88 9.30 -4.04
C ARG A 251 6.66 10.32 -4.86
N GLN A 252 6.10 11.50 -5.09
CA GLN A 252 6.75 12.59 -5.80
C GLN A 252 8.06 13.00 -5.11
N PHE A 253 8.07 13.12 -3.78
CA PHE A 253 9.27 13.47 -3.00
C PHE A 253 10.33 12.35 -3.00
N THR A 254 9.93 11.08 -3.01
CA THR A 254 10.88 9.95 -3.01
C THR A 254 11.40 9.57 -4.39
N GLU A 255 10.54 9.51 -5.41
CA GLU A 255 10.88 8.99 -6.74
C GLU A 255 11.43 10.08 -7.67
N VAL A 256 10.79 11.26 -7.68
CA VAL A 256 11.21 12.39 -8.51
C VAL A 256 12.28 13.20 -7.79
N TRP A 257 11.97 13.70 -6.58
CA TRP A 257 12.94 14.47 -5.81
C TRP A 257 14.01 13.61 -5.14
N GLY A 258 13.95 12.28 -5.24
CA GLY A 258 15.00 11.37 -4.77
C GLY A 258 15.31 11.49 -3.28
N LEU A 259 14.38 12.02 -2.47
CA LEU A 259 14.57 12.16 -1.05
C LEU A 259 14.55 10.80 -0.37
N ARG A 260 15.40 10.63 0.63
CA ARG A 260 15.56 9.36 1.35
C ARG A 260 15.33 9.60 2.84
N ALA A 261 14.50 8.78 3.47
CA ALA A 261 14.45 8.69 4.94
C ALA A 261 15.88 8.40 5.44
N GLY A 262 16.46 9.28 6.26
CA GLY A 262 17.86 9.20 6.70
C GLY A 262 18.83 10.21 6.06
N ALA A 263 18.46 10.93 5.00
CA ALA A 263 19.31 11.97 4.38
C ALA A 263 19.22 13.33 5.09
N GLY A 264 19.42 13.35 6.42
CA GLY A 264 19.35 14.55 7.25
C GLY A 264 17.99 15.27 7.16
N GLU A 265 18.01 16.62 7.22
CA GLU A 265 16.79 17.44 7.21
C GLU A 265 15.93 17.27 5.94
N ARG A 266 16.53 16.97 4.79
CA ARG A 266 15.78 16.67 3.55
C ARG A 266 15.04 15.34 3.66
N GLY A 267 15.65 14.34 4.29
CA GLY A 267 15.03 13.04 4.53
C GLY A 267 13.87 13.08 5.52
N ALA A 268 13.87 14.08 6.42
CA ALA A 268 12.83 14.26 7.41
C ALA A 268 11.44 14.49 6.78
N VAL A 269 11.40 15.11 5.60
CA VAL A 269 10.16 15.33 4.84
C VAL A 269 9.44 14.02 4.52
N VAL A 270 10.20 13.00 4.10
CA VAL A 270 9.68 11.67 3.76
C VAL A 270 9.06 11.00 4.99
N ALA A 271 9.72 11.11 6.14
CA ALA A 271 9.22 10.55 7.40
C ALA A 271 7.93 11.23 7.85
N VAL A 272 7.83 12.56 7.72
CA VAL A 272 6.62 13.33 8.06
C VAL A 272 5.42 12.90 7.21
N LEU A 273 5.61 12.80 5.88
CA LEU A 273 4.55 12.36 4.97
C LEU A 273 4.14 10.91 5.24
N ARG A 274 5.09 10.02 5.55
CA ARG A 274 4.78 8.64 5.99
C ARG A 274 3.95 8.63 7.26
N ALA A 275 4.40 9.31 8.32
CA ALA A 275 3.66 9.35 9.59
C ALA A 275 2.24 9.92 9.40
N ALA A 276 2.09 10.96 8.59
CA ALA A 276 0.79 11.54 8.28
C ALA A 276 -0.11 10.58 7.49
N LEU A 277 0.45 9.85 6.52
CA LEU A 277 -0.27 8.83 5.75
C LEU A 277 -0.83 7.74 6.67
N LEU A 278 -0.03 7.28 7.62
CA LEU A 278 -0.38 6.21 8.55
C LEU A 278 -1.49 6.60 9.54
N ARG A 279 -1.66 7.90 9.82
CA ARG A 279 -2.75 8.40 10.66
C ARG A 279 -4.08 8.53 9.94
N ARG A 280 -4.10 8.55 8.59
CA ARG A 280 -5.34 8.68 7.84
C ARG A 280 -6.06 7.33 7.77
N ARG A 281 -7.39 7.34 7.89
CA ARG A 281 -8.28 6.16 7.84
C ARG A 281 -8.11 5.30 6.57
N SER A 282 -7.37 5.78 5.57
CA SER A 282 -7.19 5.18 4.24
C SER A 282 -5.71 5.12 3.79
N GLY A 283 -4.71 4.93 4.67
CA GLY A 283 -3.28 4.86 4.27
C GLY A 283 -2.69 3.45 4.21
N VAL A 284 -2.49 2.86 3.02
CA VAL A 284 -1.70 1.63 2.80
C VAL A 284 -0.30 2.08 2.47
N LEU A 285 0.68 1.47 3.11
CA LEU A 285 2.08 1.76 2.89
C LEU A 285 2.78 0.46 2.50
N SER A 286 2.91 0.23 1.19
CA SER A 286 3.86 -0.75 0.68
C SER A 286 5.25 -0.17 0.83
N LEU A 287 6.08 -0.79 1.66
CA LEU A 287 7.45 -0.36 1.88
C LEU A 287 8.41 -1.39 1.33
N THR A 288 9.39 -0.93 0.56
CA THR A 288 10.51 -1.80 0.24
C THR A 288 11.32 -2.06 1.52
N PRO A 289 12.00 -3.21 1.63
CA PRO A 289 12.84 -3.54 2.78
C PRO A 289 13.83 -2.44 3.22
N GLN A 290 14.42 -1.73 2.25
CA GLN A 290 15.35 -0.63 2.50
C GLN A 290 14.66 0.58 3.14
N GLN A 291 13.38 0.80 2.81
CA GLN A 291 12.59 1.86 3.39
C GLN A 291 12.22 1.57 4.85
N VAL A 292 12.05 0.29 5.20
CA VAL A 292 11.86 -0.17 6.59
C VAL A 292 13.12 0.10 7.42
N GLN A 293 14.28 -0.40 6.96
CA GLN A 293 15.56 -0.26 7.67
C GLN A 293 15.93 1.22 7.93
N ARG A 294 15.83 2.07 6.92
CA ARG A 294 16.24 3.49 7.02
C ARG A 294 15.29 4.36 7.84
N THR A 295 14.05 3.93 8.02
CA THR A 295 13.10 4.65 8.87
C THR A 295 13.40 4.41 10.36
N ALA A 296 13.95 3.25 10.70
CA ALA A 296 14.38 2.94 12.07
C ALA A 296 15.55 3.82 12.56
N GLU A 297 16.32 4.39 11.63
CA GLU A 297 17.58 5.10 11.88
C GLU A 297 17.45 6.65 11.96
N ALA A 298 16.26 7.24 11.80
CA ALA A 298 16.11 8.70 11.70
C ALA A 298 16.09 9.44 13.06
N ASP A 299 16.63 10.68 13.07
CA ASP A 299 16.90 11.48 14.29
C ASP A 299 15.70 12.30 14.81
N VAL A 300 15.26 11.95 16.03
CA VAL A 300 13.99 12.29 16.70
C VAL A 300 13.76 13.79 16.91
N ALA A 301 14.82 14.58 17.13
CA ALA A 301 14.70 15.97 17.61
C ALA A 301 14.15 16.98 16.58
N SER A 302 14.28 16.69 15.28
CA SER A 302 13.80 17.58 14.22
C SER A 302 12.29 17.47 13.96
N PHE A 303 11.68 16.37 14.40
CA PHE A 303 10.30 15.96 14.05
C PHE A 303 9.21 16.55 14.97
N GLU A 304 9.53 16.81 16.24
CA GLU A 304 8.65 17.44 17.24
C GLU A 304 8.03 18.76 16.75
N LYS A 305 8.80 19.55 16.02
CA LYS A 305 8.40 20.90 15.60
C LYS A 305 7.50 20.95 14.36
N ILE A 306 7.39 19.86 13.61
CA ILE A 306 6.58 19.81 12.37
C ILE A 306 5.20 19.21 12.67
N LEU A 307 5.14 18.15 13.47
CA LEU A 307 3.91 17.41 13.79
C LEU A 307 3.35 17.72 15.19
N GLY A 308 4.09 18.44 16.04
CA GLY A 308 3.75 18.67 17.45
C GLY A 308 4.08 17.46 18.34
N ASN A 309 3.70 17.53 19.63
CA ASN A 309 4.03 16.51 20.65
C ASN A 309 3.37 15.14 20.35
N THR A 310 2.17 15.16 19.76
CA THR A 310 1.47 13.97 19.24
C THR A 310 2.19 13.32 18.05
N GLY A 311 3.00 14.10 17.33
CA GLY A 311 3.81 13.65 16.19
C GLY A 311 4.94 12.70 16.57
N VAL A 312 5.54 12.91 17.74
CA VAL A 312 6.64 12.08 18.26
C VAL A 312 6.14 10.69 18.62
N GLN A 313 5.04 10.62 19.36
CA GLN A 313 4.41 9.35 19.70
C GLN A 313 4.04 8.55 18.44
N THR A 314 3.56 9.25 17.40
CA THR A 314 3.31 8.62 16.09
C THR A 314 4.60 8.14 15.42
N TYR A 315 5.70 8.90 15.45
CA TYR A 315 6.98 8.45 14.89
C TYR A 315 7.47 7.18 15.58
N TRP A 316 7.48 7.14 16.92
CA TRP A 316 7.86 5.94 17.66
C TRP A 316 6.96 4.76 17.32
N TRP A 317 5.65 4.99 17.18
CA TRP A 317 4.70 3.97 16.75
C TRP A 317 5.07 3.39 15.37
N VAL A 318 5.36 4.24 14.38
CA VAL A 318 5.79 3.80 13.04
C VAL A 318 7.14 3.10 13.08
N ARG A 319 8.08 3.62 13.88
CA ARG A 319 9.40 3.03 14.05
C ARG A 319 9.30 1.63 14.64
N THR A 320 8.48 1.45 15.68
CA THR A 320 8.18 0.14 16.27
C THR A 320 7.59 -0.78 15.22
N ALA A 321 6.67 -0.31 14.37
CA ALA A 321 6.16 -1.09 13.23
C ALA A 321 7.28 -1.61 12.33
N MET A 322 8.24 -0.73 11.98
CA MET A 322 9.38 -1.09 11.14
C MET A 322 10.29 -2.10 11.83
N ASP A 323 10.52 -1.92 13.12
CA ASP A 323 11.31 -2.85 13.93
C ASP A 323 10.65 -4.23 13.99
N ARG A 324 9.31 -4.31 14.11
CA ARG A 324 8.56 -5.57 14.01
C ARG A 324 8.63 -6.21 12.63
N ALA A 325 8.60 -5.40 11.58
CA ALA A 325 8.65 -5.89 10.20
C ALA A 325 9.97 -6.63 9.89
N ARG A 326 11.06 -6.32 10.60
CA ARG A 326 12.35 -7.06 10.50
C ARG A 326 12.24 -8.52 10.95
N SER A 327 11.24 -8.83 11.78
CA SER A 327 10.96 -10.15 12.33
C SER A 327 9.96 -10.94 11.49
N VAL A 328 9.40 -10.32 10.44
CA VAL A 328 8.48 -10.94 9.49
C VAL A 328 9.28 -11.46 8.30
N ALA A 329 8.97 -12.69 7.89
CA ALA A 329 9.75 -13.44 6.93
C ALA A 329 8.89 -13.93 5.76
N LEU A 330 9.50 -13.94 4.58
CA LEU A 330 8.97 -14.60 3.40
C LEU A 330 9.41 -16.06 3.39
N ILE A 331 8.44 -16.95 3.25
CA ILE A 331 8.66 -18.38 3.06
C ILE A 331 8.70 -18.67 1.56
N ARG A 332 9.77 -19.33 1.11
CA ARG A 332 10.04 -19.61 -0.30
C ARG A 332 10.18 -21.11 -0.59
N GLN A 333 9.70 -21.51 -1.75
CA GLN A 333 9.95 -22.82 -2.36
C GLN A 333 11.41 -22.93 -2.87
N PRO A 334 11.88 -24.15 -3.19
CA PRO A 334 13.22 -24.37 -3.77
C PRO A 334 13.50 -23.61 -5.06
N ASP A 335 12.45 -23.36 -5.87
CA ASP A 335 12.52 -22.56 -7.10
C ASP A 335 12.65 -21.04 -6.83
N GLY A 336 12.60 -20.63 -5.57
CA GLY A 336 12.69 -19.25 -5.13
C GLY A 336 11.35 -18.53 -5.04
N ARG A 337 10.23 -19.11 -5.45
CA ARG A 337 8.90 -18.48 -5.38
C ARG A 337 8.43 -18.34 -3.94
N GLY A 338 7.92 -17.17 -3.58
CA GLY A 338 7.27 -16.92 -2.29
C GLY A 338 5.92 -17.62 -2.21
N VAL A 339 5.62 -18.23 -1.07
CA VAL A 339 4.37 -19.00 -0.86
C VAL A 339 3.57 -18.59 0.36
N GLY A 340 4.19 -17.86 1.29
CA GLY A 340 3.53 -17.45 2.52
C GLY A 340 4.45 -16.60 3.38
N THR A 341 3.90 -16.18 4.50
CA THR A 341 4.56 -15.35 5.50
C THR A 341 4.78 -16.18 6.77
N GLY A 342 5.86 -15.92 7.48
CA GLY A 342 6.02 -16.37 8.86
C GLY A 342 6.64 -15.25 9.69
N PHE A 343 6.73 -15.42 11.00
CA PHE A 343 7.40 -14.44 11.86
C PHE A 343 8.16 -15.09 13.00
N LEU A 344 9.17 -14.39 13.46
CA LEU A 344 10.06 -14.83 14.52
C LEU A 344 9.40 -14.66 15.88
N VAL A 345 9.39 -15.72 16.68
CA VAL A 345 8.88 -15.73 18.06
C VAL A 345 9.92 -16.31 19.00
N ARG A 346 9.92 -15.86 20.25
CA ARG A 346 10.75 -16.43 21.30
C ARG A 346 10.02 -17.61 21.95
N GLY A 347 10.72 -18.72 22.15
CA GLY A 347 10.15 -19.95 22.71
C GLY A 347 9.40 -19.72 24.03
N ARG A 348 10.02 -19.04 24.98
CA ARG A 348 9.46 -18.78 26.32
C ARG A 348 8.21 -17.91 26.32
N ASP A 349 8.02 -17.11 25.26
CA ASP A 349 6.81 -16.30 25.11
C ASP A 349 5.62 -17.18 24.71
N LEU A 350 5.89 -18.37 24.16
CA LEU A 350 4.91 -19.41 23.86
C LEU A 350 4.74 -20.41 25.02
N HIS A 351 5.85 -20.98 25.51
CA HIS A 351 5.86 -21.93 26.63
C HIS A 351 7.25 -22.01 27.27
N GLU A 352 7.33 -22.18 28.59
CA GLU A 352 8.60 -22.17 29.34
C GLU A 352 9.61 -23.23 28.88
N SER A 353 9.15 -24.42 28.47
CA SER A 353 10.00 -25.54 28.04
C SER A 353 10.79 -25.25 26.76
N LEU A 354 10.38 -24.26 25.98
CA LEU A 354 11.03 -23.87 24.73
C LEU A 354 12.20 -22.89 24.94
N GLY A 355 12.38 -22.37 26.16
CA GLY A 355 13.51 -21.50 26.52
C GLY A 355 13.60 -20.20 25.71
N ASP A 356 14.80 -19.62 25.62
CA ASP A 356 15.04 -18.39 24.81
C ASP A 356 15.30 -18.68 23.32
N GLU A 357 15.06 -19.92 22.86
CA GLU A 357 15.27 -20.29 21.45
C GLU A 357 14.31 -19.51 20.53
N LEU A 358 14.79 -19.17 19.34
CA LEU A 358 14.02 -18.46 18.32
C LEU A 358 13.39 -19.44 17.33
N PHE A 359 12.08 -19.31 17.13
CA PHE A 359 11.31 -20.15 16.22
C PHE A 359 10.61 -19.32 15.15
N LEU A 360 10.31 -19.95 14.02
CA LEU A 360 9.40 -19.39 13.02
C LEU A 360 7.99 -19.91 13.32
N LEU A 361 7.02 -19.00 13.44
CA LEU A 361 5.60 -19.34 13.45
C LEU A 361 4.99 -18.98 12.09
N THR A 362 4.22 -19.90 11.51
CA THR A 362 3.48 -19.75 10.24
C THR A 362 2.25 -20.66 10.25
N ASN A 363 1.40 -20.61 9.23
CA ASN A 363 0.33 -21.58 9.09
C ASN A 363 0.80 -22.99 8.69
N ALA A 364 0.03 -23.99 9.13
CA ALA A 364 0.25 -25.39 8.74
C ALA A 364 -0.05 -25.63 7.27
N HIS A 365 -1.00 -24.91 6.66
CA HIS A 365 -1.22 -25.00 5.22
C HIS A 365 -0.12 -24.34 4.37
N VAL A 366 0.78 -23.56 4.98
CA VAL A 366 1.96 -22.99 4.28
C VAL A 366 3.14 -23.94 4.38
N VAL A 367 3.48 -24.42 5.59
CA VAL A 367 4.55 -25.41 5.81
C VAL A 367 4.08 -26.53 6.72
N SER A 368 4.19 -27.77 6.23
CA SER A 368 3.85 -28.98 6.98
C SER A 368 4.61 -30.21 6.46
N ASP A 369 4.91 -31.13 7.36
CA ASP A 369 5.47 -32.45 7.03
C ASP A 369 4.42 -33.58 7.15
N SER A 370 3.17 -33.27 7.53
CA SER A 370 2.09 -34.24 7.63
C SER A 370 1.78 -34.87 6.27
N ALA A 371 1.66 -36.19 6.24
CA ALA A 371 1.33 -36.96 5.03
C ALA A 371 -0.11 -36.68 4.52
N GLU A 372 -0.99 -36.17 5.39
CA GLU A 372 -2.37 -35.85 5.07
C GLU A 372 -2.49 -34.58 4.23
N GLN A 373 -1.53 -33.65 4.36
CA GLN A 373 -1.52 -32.35 3.68
C GLN A 373 -0.71 -32.40 2.38
N ARG A 374 -1.20 -33.18 1.41
CA ARG A 374 -0.55 -33.35 0.10
C ARG A 374 -0.40 -32.01 -0.64
N GLY A 375 0.81 -31.70 -1.11
CA GLY A 375 1.10 -30.51 -1.91
C GLY A 375 1.51 -29.27 -1.10
N VAL A 376 1.46 -29.34 0.24
CA VAL A 376 2.02 -28.30 1.13
C VAL A 376 3.55 -28.36 1.11
N LEU A 377 4.20 -27.21 1.29
CA LEU A 377 5.66 -27.13 1.32
C LEU A 377 6.20 -27.85 2.56
N ARG A 378 7.10 -28.81 2.34
CA ARG A 378 7.78 -29.53 3.41
C ARG A 378 8.84 -28.66 4.08
N SER A 379 9.07 -28.87 5.38
CA SER A 379 10.03 -28.08 6.16
C SER A 379 11.46 -28.17 5.61
N ASP A 380 11.86 -29.35 5.14
CA ASP A 380 13.20 -29.63 4.57
C ASP A 380 13.44 -28.99 3.19
N LYS A 381 12.37 -28.53 2.53
CA LYS A 381 12.41 -27.81 1.24
C LYS A 381 12.17 -26.31 1.39
N ALA A 382 11.68 -25.87 2.54
CA ALA A 382 11.40 -24.46 2.79
C ALA A 382 12.68 -23.67 3.04
N SER A 383 12.72 -22.45 2.51
CA SER A 383 13.72 -21.44 2.89
C SER A 383 13.02 -20.16 3.31
N VAL A 384 13.65 -19.44 4.24
CA VAL A 384 13.06 -18.28 4.90
C VAL A 384 13.97 -17.08 4.67
N ALA A 385 13.40 -15.93 4.32
CA ALA A 385 14.14 -14.69 4.15
C ALA A 385 13.47 -13.54 4.90
N PHE A 386 14.21 -12.88 5.77
CA PHE A 386 13.79 -11.66 6.45
C PHE A 386 14.14 -10.47 5.56
N GLU A 387 13.24 -10.10 4.65
CA GLU A 387 13.59 -9.14 3.58
C GLU A 387 14.01 -7.78 4.17
N ALA A 388 13.35 -7.33 5.23
CA ALA A 388 13.68 -6.09 5.97
C ALA A 388 15.08 -6.06 6.63
N THR A 389 15.85 -7.15 6.56
CA THR A 389 17.26 -7.20 7.00
C THR A 389 18.25 -7.36 5.85
N ALA A 390 17.82 -7.19 4.59
CA ALA A 390 18.72 -7.27 3.44
C ALA A 390 19.83 -6.21 3.51
N ASP A 391 21.08 -6.64 3.29
CA ASP A 391 22.24 -5.75 3.19
C ASP A 391 22.18 -4.87 1.92
N VAL A 392 23.14 -3.94 1.78
CA VAL A 392 23.26 -2.95 0.70
C VAL A 392 23.15 -3.57 -0.71
N ASP A 393 23.52 -4.85 -0.86
CA ASP A 393 23.48 -5.62 -2.11
C ASP A 393 22.13 -6.32 -2.39
N ARG A 394 21.08 -6.00 -1.62
CA ARG A 394 19.67 -6.40 -1.83
C ARG A 394 19.33 -7.88 -1.63
N THR A 395 20.21 -8.69 -1.07
CA THR A 395 19.91 -10.09 -0.77
C THR A 395 19.77 -10.31 0.73
N ALA A 396 18.56 -10.51 1.22
CA ALA A 396 18.35 -11.03 2.58
C ALA A 396 18.95 -12.44 2.67
N ARG A 397 19.66 -12.70 3.78
CA ARG A 397 20.22 -14.03 4.05
C ARG A 397 19.07 -15.05 4.11
N ARG A 398 19.25 -16.18 3.41
CA ARG A 398 18.31 -17.30 3.47
C ARG A 398 18.62 -18.16 4.68
N HIS A 399 17.59 -18.49 5.44
CA HIS A 399 17.63 -19.39 6.57
C HIS A 399 16.95 -20.71 6.21
N ARG A 400 17.51 -21.82 6.69
CA ARG A 400 16.93 -23.16 6.54
C ARG A 400 16.25 -23.57 7.83
N LEU A 401 15.18 -24.33 7.69
CA LEU A 401 14.42 -24.92 8.78
C LEU A 401 14.94 -26.33 9.06
N LEU A 402 15.02 -26.70 10.33
CA LEU A 402 15.50 -28.00 10.79
C LEU A 402 14.34 -28.99 10.87
N GLU A 403 13.30 -28.61 11.59
CA GLU A 403 12.14 -29.46 11.87
C GLU A 403 10.93 -28.62 12.29
N ILE A 404 9.75 -29.23 12.24
CA ILE A 404 8.53 -28.71 12.86
C ILE A 404 8.46 -29.26 14.29
N VAL A 405 8.63 -28.39 15.29
CA VAL A 405 8.63 -28.79 16.71
C VAL A 405 7.21 -28.90 17.29
N TRP A 406 6.25 -28.24 16.66
CA TRP A 406 4.83 -28.35 16.99
C TRP A 406 3.99 -28.00 15.76
N ASN A 407 2.87 -28.70 15.56
CA ASN A 407 1.96 -28.49 14.45
C ASN A 407 0.51 -28.66 14.91
N SER A 408 -0.39 -27.87 14.33
CA SER A 408 -1.83 -28.03 14.40
C SER A 408 -2.42 -27.95 12.99
N PRO A 409 -3.30 -28.87 12.60
CA PRO A 409 -3.85 -28.91 11.24
C PRO A 409 -4.84 -27.76 10.97
N PRO A 410 -5.17 -27.49 9.69
CA PRO A 410 -5.97 -26.33 9.26
C PRO A 410 -7.37 -26.25 9.87
N GLU A 411 -7.99 -27.40 10.16
CA GLU A 411 -9.30 -27.50 10.78
C GLU A 411 -9.29 -27.14 12.28
N LEU A 412 -8.11 -27.06 12.90
CA LEU A 412 -7.91 -26.65 14.29
C LEU A 412 -7.28 -25.25 14.33
N LEU A 413 -6.00 -25.15 14.72
CA LEU A 413 -5.28 -23.88 14.88
C LEU A 413 -4.41 -23.50 13.67
N ASP A 414 -4.38 -24.32 12.62
CA ASP A 414 -3.66 -24.05 11.37
C ASP A 414 -2.28 -23.41 11.56
N ALA A 415 -1.42 -24.04 12.36
CA ALA A 415 -0.18 -23.42 12.80
C ALA A 415 0.96 -24.44 12.83
N SER A 416 2.14 -23.99 12.44
CA SER A 416 3.39 -24.75 12.50
C SER A 416 4.44 -23.89 13.20
N LEU A 417 5.06 -24.45 14.23
CA LEU A 417 6.21 -23.87 14.92
C LEU A 417 7.47 -24.60 14.43
N LEU A 418 8.38 -23.87 13.80
CA LEU A 418 9.54 -24.44 13.14
C LEU A 418 10.85 -23.96 13.78
N ARG A 419 11.76 -24.91 13.97
CA ARG A 419 13.12 -24.67 14.46
C ARG A 419 14.04 -24.37 13.29
N PHE A 420 14.95 -23.42 13.45
CA PHE A 420 15.98 -23.12 12.44
C PHE A 420 17.17 -24.07 12.55
N VAL A 421 17.82 -24.38 11.43
CA VAL A 421 19.14 -25.04 11.45
C VAL A 421 20.19 -24.11 12.08
N GLN A 422 20.09 -22.82 11.76
CA GLN A 422 20.86 -21.74 12.39
C GLN A 422 19.91 -20.56 12.60
N PRO A 423 19.66 -20.13 13.84
CA PRO A 423 18.74 -19.03 14.10
C PRO A 423 19.26 -17.73 13.48
N PRO A 424 18.37 -16.82 13.07
CA PRO A 424 18.77 -15.48 12.66
C PRO A 424 19.45 -14.73 13.81
N VAL A 425 20.49 -13.96 13.48
CA VAL A 425 21.25 -13.17 14.46
C VAL A 425 20.90 -11.69 14.30
N GLY A 426 20.70 -10.98 15.41
CA GLY A 426 20.42 -9.53 15.40
C GLY A 426 19.00 -9.17 14.93
N ILE A 427 18.08 -10.14 14.94
CA ILE A 427 16.65 -9.92 14.69
C ILE A 427 15.91 -10.18 16.00
N GLU A 428 15.29 -9.14 16.56
CA GLU A 428 14.44 -9.29 17.74
C GLU A 428 13.16 -10.04 17.37
N PRO A 429 12.67 -11.00 18.17
CA PRO A 429 11.40 -11.66 17.91
C PRO A 429 10.22 -10.70 18.12
N CYS A 430 9.09 -11.02 17.48
CA CYS A 430 7.84 -10.32 17.73
C CYS A 430 7.37 -10.59 19.17
N PRO A 431 7.05 -9.56 19.98
CA PRO A 431 6.39 -9.75 21.26
C PRO A 431 4.98 -10.28 21.04
N VAL A 432 4.53 -11.18 21.90
CA VAL A 432 3.17 -11.73 21.88
C VAL A 432 2.36 -11.16 23.04
N SER A 433 1.06 -10.95 22.82
CA SER A 433 0.14 -10.47 23.85
C SER A 433 -1.00 -11.44 24.09
N ASP A 434 -1.22 -11.76 25.36
CA ASP A 434 -2.34 -12.59 25.82
C ASP A 434 -3.64 -11.78 25.94
N SER A 435 -3.65 -10.51 25.55
CA SER A 435 -4.80 -9.61 25.63
C SER A 435 -5.35 -9.33 24.24
N LEU A 436 -6.69 -9.37 24.12
CA LEU A 436 -7.39 -8.88 22.94
C LEU A 436 -7.93 -7.48 23.18
N PRO A 437 -7.92 -6.60 22.17
CA PRO A 437 -8.55 -5.30 22.29
C PRO A 437 -10.08 -5.47 22.39
N VAL A 438 -10.71 -4.63 23.21
CA VAL A 438 -12.17 -4.63 23.37
C VAL A 438 -12.85 -4.38 22.02
N THR A 439 -13.85 -5.16 21.65
CA THR A 439 -14.61 -4.92 20.41
C THR A 439 -15.43 -3.62 20.51
N ASP A 440 -14.82 -2.50 20.14
CA ASP A 440 -15.46 -1.18 19.98
C ASP A 440 -15.25 -0.68 18.53
N GLU A 441 -16.09 0.22 18.05
CA GLU A 441 -16.15 0.62 16.63
C GLU A 441 -14.84 1.18 16.07
N ASP A 442 -13.95 1.67 16.94
CA ASP A 442 -12.67 2.29 16.59
C ASP A 442 -11.45 1.37 16.71
N GLN A 443 -11.58 0.14 17.21
CA GLN A 443 -10.42 -0.73 17.38
C GLN A 443 -9.88 -1.27 16.06
N ARG A 444 -8.54 -1.31 15.99
CA ARG A 444 -7.79 -1.69 14.79
C ARG A 444 -6.74 -2.72 15.11
N VAL A 445 -6.51 -3.60 14.14
CA VAL A 445 -5.39 -4.53 14.13
C VAL A 445 -4.49 -4.21 12.94
N TYR A 446 -3.27 -4.69 12.91
CA TYR A 446 -2.34 -4.41 11.81
C TYR A 446 -1.70 -5.70 11.33
N VAL A 447 -1.58 -5.88 10.02
CA VAL A 447 -0.96 -7.09 9.46
C VAL A 447 0.28 -6.67 8.68
N ILE A 448 1.38 -7.38 8.90
CA ILE A 448 2.62 -7.22 8.14
C ILE A 448 2.93 -8.57 7.51
N GLY A 449 3.15 -8.61 6.20
CA GLY A 449 3.45 -9.87 5.53
C GLY A 449 3.84 -9.71 4.06
N HIS A 450 3.74 -10.81 3.31
CA HIS A 450 4.15 -10.89 1.92
C HIS A 450 2.98 -11.25 0.98
N PRO A 451 2.08 -10.30 0.68
CA PRO A 451 1.04 -10.45 -0.33
C PRO A 451 1.61 -11.01 -1.65
N LEU A 452 0.93 -11.98 -2.24
CA LEU A 452 1.31 -12.70 -3.47
C LEU A 452 2.69 -13.36 -3.41
N GLY A 453 3.27 -13.56 -2.23
CA GLY A 453 4.64 -14.03 -2.06
C GLY A 453 5.69 -13.02 -2.56
N GLY A 454 5.30 -11.75 -2.69
CA GLY A 454 6.11 -10.64 -3.17
C GLY A 454 6.82 -9.88 -2.05
N GLU A 455 7.01 -8.57 -2.27
CA GLU A 455 7.69 -7.70 -1.31
C GLU A 455 6.92 -7.60 0.02
N LEU A 456 7.66 -7.32 1.09
CA LEU A 456 7.11 -7.01 2.41
C LEU A 456 6.11 -5.84 2.33
N SER A 457 4.93 -6.01 2.92
CA SER A 457 3.85 -5.02 2.89
C SER A 457 3.19 -4.85 4.25
N PHE A 458 2.69 -3.64 4.50
CA PHE A 458 1.97 -3.29 5.72
C PHE A 458 0.50 -3.01 5.40
N SER A 459 -0.40 -3.81 5.97
CA SER A 459 -1.85 -3.60 5.88
C SER A 459 -2.30 -2.70 7.02
N LEU A 460 -2.32 -1.39 6.72
CA LEU A 460 -2.65 -0.32 7.68
C LEU A 460 -3.99 0.38 7.35
N GLN A 461 -4.66 -0.06 6.28
CA GLN A 461 -6.02 0.35 5.89
C GLN A 461 -7.05 -0.72 6.21
N ASP A 462 -8.32 -0.27 6.26
CA ASP A 462 -9.50 -1.13 6.42
C ASP A 462 -9.19 -2.22 7.42
N ASN A 463 -8.67 -1.83 8.58
CA ASN A 463 -8.00 -2.72 9.51
C ASN A 463 -8.79 -2.89 10.81
N ARG A 464 -10.10 -2.64 10.71
CA ARG A 464 -11.02 -2.61 11.84
C ARG A 464 -11.18 -4.03 12.38
N LEU A 465 -11.04 -4.17 13.69
CA LEU A 465 -11.48 -5.37 14.40
C LEU A 465 -13.01 -5.42 14.36
N LEU A 466 -13.57 -6.43 13.70
CA LEU A 466 -15.02 -6.58 13.55
C LEU A 466 -15.63 -7.33 14.73
N ASP A 467 -14.98 -8.41 15.17
CA ASP A 467 -15.43 -9.25 16.28
C ASP A 467 -14.30 -10.18 16.74
N HIS A 468 -14.42 -10.77 17.92
CA HIS A 468 -13.56 -11.86 18.36
C HIS A 468 -14.26 -12.81 19.33
N GLU A 469 -13.81 -14.06 19.39
CA GLU A 469 -14.35 -15.09 20.30
C GLU A 469 -13.63 -15.13 21.66
N GLY A 470 -12.77 -14.15 21.93
CA GLY A 470 -12.01 -14.04 23.17
C GLY A 470 -12.86 -13.76 24.42
N PRO A 471 -12.30 -14.04 25.61
CA PRO A 471 -12.97 -13.79 26.88
C PRO A 471 -13.29 -12.30 27.12
N ILE A 472 -14.26 -11.96 27.98
CA ILE A 472 -15.04 -12.86 28.86
C ILE A 472 -16.36 -13.32 28.20
N SER A 473 -16.81 -12.64 27.14
CA SER A 473 -18.13 -12.90 26.53
C SER A 473 -18.10 -13.72 25.24
N GLY A 474 -16.92 -14.03 24.71
CA GLY A 474 -16.77 -14.77 23.47
C GLY A 474 -17.29 -16.22 23.56
N LYS A 475 -17.77 -16.72 22.43
CA LYS A 475 -18.36 -18.06 22.30
C LYS A 475 -17.70 -18.80 21.14
N PRO A 476 -16.48 -19.33 21.34
CA PRO A 476 -15.76 -20.03 20.29
C PRO A 476 -16.52 -21.28 19.85
N ALA A 477 -16.62 -21.47 18.52
CA ALA A 477 -17.29 -22.65 17.95
C ALA A 477 -16.55 -23.96 18.25
N ILE A 478 -15.22 -23.89 18.42
CA ILE A 478 -14.37 -25.03 18.81
C ILE A 478 -13.63 -24.66 20.08
N ALA A 479 -13.73 -25.51 21.11
CA ALA A 479 -13.04 -25.30 22.38
C ALA A 479 -11.52 -25.19 22.16
N GLY A 480 -10.89 -24.19 22.76
CA GLY A 480 -9.46 -23.92 22.61
C GLY A 480 -9.07 -23.16 21.34
N ARG A 481 -9.99 -22.98 20.37
CA ARG A 481 -9.77 -22.16 19.16
C ARG A 481 -10.57 -20.87 19.23
N VAL A 482 -9.88 -19.77 19.50
CA VAL A 482 -10.45 -18.43 19.51
C VAL A 482 -10.12 -17.71 18.20
N LEU A 483 -11.15 -17.27 17.49
CA LEU A 483 -11.02 -16.56 16.22
C LEU A 483 -11.18 -15.04 16.40
N LEU A 484 -10.52 -14.30 15.51
CA LEU A 484 -10.53 -12.86 15.38
C LEU A 484 -10.98 -12.52 13.97
N HIS A 485 -12.07 -11.75 13.84
CA HIS A 485 -12.50 -11.22 12.54
C HIS A 485 -12.14 -9.76 12.44
N TYR A 486 -11.40 -9.42 11.39
CA TYR A 486 -10.98 -8.07 11.13
C TYR A 486 -11.01 -7.80 9.63
N ARG A 487 -11.05 -6.53 9.27
CA ARG A 487 -10.79 -6.11 7.89
C ARG A 487 -9.28 -5.99 7.71
N ALA A 488 -8.76 -6.22 6.51
CA ALA A 488 -7.41 -5.80 6.08
C ALA A 488 -7.27 -6.07 4.56
N PRO A 489 -6.52 -5.26 3.81
CA PRO A 489 -6.11 -5.61 2.45
C PRO A 489 -5.05 -6.72 2.53
N THR A 490 -5.47 -7.97 2.48
CA THR A 490 -4.62 -9.16 2.43
C THR A 490 -4.92 -9.93 1.16
N GLU A 491 -3.88 -10.49 0.55
CA GLU A 491 -3.95 -11.26 -0.70
C GLU A 491 -3.35 -12.66 -0.44
N PRO A 492 -3.59 -13.64 -1.32
CA PRO A 492 -2.90 -14.94 -1.23
C PRO A 492 -1.40 -14.76 -1.01
N GLY A 493 -0.79 -15.45 -0.04
CA GLY A 493 0.61 -15.22 0.39
C GLY A 493 0.76 -14.44 1.70
N SER A 494 -0.29 -13.72 2.14
CA SER A 494 -0.38 -13.17 3.50
C SER A 494 -0.62 -14.24 4.57
N SER A 495 -0.98 -15.48 4.20
CA SER A 495 -1.06 -16.61 5.13
C SER A 495 0.19 -16.72 5.99
N GLY A 496 0.00 -16.73 7.29
CA GLY A 496 1.03 -16.87 8.31
C GLY A 496 1.58 -15.53 8.80
N SER A 497 0.99 -14.42 8.35
CA SER A 497 1.33 -13.08 8.83
C SER A 497 0.92 -12.89 10.30
N PRO A 498 1.74 -12.20 11.11
CA PRO A 498 1.32 -11.74 12.41
C PRO A 498 0.22 -10.68 12.32
N VAL A 499 -0.77 -10.80 13.19
CA VAL A 499 -1.80 -9.80 13.45
C VAL A 499 -1.41 -9.06 14.72
N PHE A 500 -1.14 -7.76 14.61
CA PHE A 500 -0.69 -6.90 15.70
C PHE A 500 -1.83 -6.08 16.30
N SER A 501 -1.73 -5.80 17.60
CA SER A 501 -2.51 -4.78 18.29
C SER A 501 -2.04 -3.36 17.91
N ALA A 502 -2.71 -2.34 18.44
CA ALA A 502 -2.26 -0.95 18.32
C ALA A 502 -0.90 -0.69 18.98
N ASP A 503 -0.42 -1.55 19.88
CA ASP A 503 0.88 -1.41 20.54
C ASP A 503 1.99 -2.23 19.86
N TRP A 504 1.71 -2.83 18.69
CA TRP A 504 2.63 -3.69 17.94
C TRP A 504 3.03 -4.98 18.65
N ASP A 505 2.12 -5.52 19.47
CA ASP A 505 2.20 -6.88 20.01
C ASP A 505 1.37 -7.83 19.17
N VAL A 506 1.90 -9.02 18.90
CA VAL A 506 1.19 -10.06 18.16
C VAL A 506 0.05 -10.57 19.01
N ILE A 507 -1.16 -10.39 18.50
CA ILE A 507 -2.39 -10.92 19.09
C ILE A 507 -2.91 -12.11 18.28
N GLY A 508 -2.48 -12.33 17.03
CA GLY A 508 -2.96 -13.49 16.28
C GLY A 508 -2.12 -13.86 15.07
N LEU A 509 -2.46 -15.00 14.49
CA LEU A 509 -1.90 -15.56 13.25
C LEU A 509 -2.97 -15.46 12.16
N HIS A 510 -2.73 -14.67 11.11
CA HIS A 510 -3.62 -14.59 9.95
C HIS A 510 -3.59 -15.92 9.19
N HIS A 511 -4.76 -16.50 8.92
CA HIS A 511 -4.85 -17.80 8.24
C HIS A 511 -5.89 -17.87 7.12
N ALA A 512 -6.94 -17.04 7.17
CA ALA A 512 -7.99 -17.05 6.15
C ALA A 512 -8.57 -15.65 5.93
N GLY A 513 -9.30 -15.51 4.82
CA GLY A 513 -10.10 -14.33 4.52
C GLY A 513 -11.06 -14.62 3.38
N ALA A 514 -12.29 -14.12 3.48
CA ALA A 514 -13.30 -14.29 2.45
C ALA A 514 -14.35 -13.17 2.48
N ASP A 515 -15.02 -12.97 1.35
CA ASP A 515 -16.11 -12.00 1.23
C ASP A 515 -17.37 -12.38 2.03
N PHE A 516 -17.50 -13.67 2.37
CA PHE A 516 -18.67 -14.22 3.06
C PHE A 516 -18.26 -15.09 4.24
N MET A 517 -17.50 -14.52 5.18
CA MET A 517 -17.16 -15.18 6.44
C MET A 517 -18.38 -15.23 7.38
N PRO A 518 -18.73 -16.39 7.97
CA PRO A 518 -19.75 -16.49 9.01
C PRO A 518 -19.43 -15.56 10.18
N LYS A 519 -20.43 -14.83 10.72
CA LYS A 519 -20.15 -13.96 11.87
C LYS A 519 -19.77 -14.80 13.10
N LEU A 520 -18.78 -14.32 13.86
CA LEU A 520 -18.33 -14.96 15.11
C LEU A 520 -19.41 -14.93 16.20
N ASN A 521 -19.14 -15.66 17.29
CA ASN A 521 -19.96 -15.68 18.50
C ASN A 521 -21.40 -16.19 18.30
N GLY A 522 -21.61 -17.04 17.29
CA GLY A 522 -22.93 -17.59 16.94
C GLY A 522 -23.90 -16.57 16.36
N LYS A 523 -23.42 -15.39 15.93
CA LYS A 523 -24.23 -14.36 15.27
C LYS A 523 -24.65 -14.86 13.87
N GLN A 524 -25.89 -14.58 13.47
CA GLN A 524 -26.38 -14.98 12.15
C GLN A 524 -25.83 -14.08 11.02
N GLY A 525 -25.68 -14.69 9.84
CA GLY A 525 -25.25 -14.03 8.60
C GLY A 525 -23.75 -14.14 8.33
N THR A 526 -23.31 -13.47 7.27
CA THR A 526 -21.91 -13.38 6.85
C THR A 526 -21.49 -11.93 6.66
N TYR A 527 -20.19 -11.67 6.63
CA TYR A 527 -19.59 -10.42 6.15
C TYR A 527 -18.24 -10.68 5.51
N ALA A 528 -17.73 -9.71 4.75
CA ALA A 528 -16.37 -9.76 4.24
C ALA A 528 -15.38 -9.47 5.37
N ALA A 529 -14.51 -10.43 5.67
CA ALA A 529 -13.51 -10.35 6.71
C ALA A 529 -12.30 -11.27 6.47
N ASN A 530 -11.20 -10.88 7.10
CA ASN A 530 -10.07 -11.75 7.40
C ASN A 530 -10.27 -12.39 8.76
N GLU A 531 -9.66 -13.56 8.90
CA GLU A 531 -9.71 -14.40 10.07
C GLU A 531 -8.29 -14.62 10.60
N GLY A 532 -8.14 -14.44 11.91
CA GLY A 532 -6.91 -14.73 12.63
C GLY A 532 -7.18 -15.65 13.80
N ILE A 533 -6.21 -16.49 14.11
CA ILE A 533 -6.25 -17.37 15.28
C ILE A 533 -5.54 -16.66 16.41
N TRP A 534 -6.21 -16.54 17.55
CA TRP A 534 -5.66 -15.84 18.71
C TRP A 534 -4.37 -16.51 19.18
N ILE A 535 -3.32 -15.72 19.41
CA ILE A 535 -1.99 -16.25 19.75
C ILE A 535 -2.03 -17.10 21.02
N ARG A 536 -2.90 -16.75 21.97
CA ARG A 536 -3.05 -17.51 23.21
C ARG A 536 -3.63 -18.91 22.99
N SER A 537 -4.52 -19.11 22.02
CA SER A 537 -4.99 -20.45 21.63
C SER A 537 -3.83 -21.35 21.20
N ILE A 538 -2.87 -20.79 20.46
CA ILE A 538 -1.65 -21.50 20.05
C ILE A 538 -0.77 -21.81 21.28
N LYS A 539 -0.57 -20.84 22.18
CA LYS A 539 0.19 -21.03 23.43
C LYS A 539 -0.38 -22.16 24.30
N GLU A 540 -1.69 -22.15 24.52
CA GLU A 540 -2.37 -23.16 25.33
C GLU A 540 -2.26 -24.55 24.68
N ALA A 541 -2.42 -24.67 23.36
CA ALA A 541 -2.25 -25.94 22.66
C ALA A 541 -0.81 -26.47 22.69
N ILE A 542 0.19 -25.59 22.60
CA ILE A 542 1.60 -25.95 22.78
C ILE A 542 1.83 -26.48 24.21
N ALA A 543 1.33 -25.78 25.23
CA ALA A 543 1.45 -26.21 26.61
C ALA A 543 0.84 -27.61 26.84
N HIS A 544 -0.34 -27.87 26.29
CA HIS A 544 -0.97 -29.19 26.37
C HIS A 544 -0.16 -30.30 25.68
N SER A 545 0.53 -30.00 24.58
CA SER A 545 1.37 -30.99 23.89
C SER A 545 2.59 -31.43 24.72
N PHE A 546 3.09 -30.57 25.61
CA PHE A 546 4.19 -30.92 26.52
C PHE A 546 3.73 -31.68 27.76
N ILE A 547 2.48 -31.51 28.20
CA ILE A 547 1.89 -32.23 29.33
C ILE A 547 1.49 -33.66 28.93
N GLY A 548 1.01 -33.87 27.71
CA GLY A 548 0.63 -35.19 27.18
C GLY A 548 1.80 -36.15 26.90
N GLY A 549 3.05 -35.68 26.99
CA GLY A 549 4.25 -36.50 26.80
C GLY A 549 4.72 -37.25 28.06
N THR A 550 4.03 -37.08 29.19
CA THR A 550 4.36 -37.71 30.48
C THR A 550 3.23 -38.58 31.02
N GLU A 551 2.72 -39.53 30.23
CA GLU A 551 2.10 -40.71 30.82
C GLU A 551 3.16 -41.80 30.96
N PRO A 552 3.49 -42.27 32.19
CA PRO A 552 4.29 -43.46 32.37
C PRO A 552 3.47 -44.67 31.89
N SER A 553 4.01 -45.39 30.92
CA SER A 553 3.57 -46.72 30.56
C SER A 553 3.83 -47.68 31.73
N GLU A 554 2.80 -48.04 32.49
CA GLU A 554 2.78 -49.23 33.36
C GLU A 554 1.36 -49.82 33.30
N CYS A 555 1.17 -51.03 32.75
CA CYS A 555 1.37 -52.34 33.38
C CYS A 555 0.45 -52.60 34.58
#